data_AF-A0A819QCD6-F1
#
_entry.id   AF-A0A819QCD6-F1
#
_cell.length_a   1.000
_cell.length_b   1.000
_cell.length_c   1.000
_cell.angle_alpha   90.00
_cell.angle_beta   90.00
_cell.angle_gamma   90.00
#
_symmetry.space_group_name_H-M   'P 1'
#
loop_
_entity.id
_entity.type
_entity.pdbx_description
1 polymer ?
#
loop_
_entity_poly.entity_id
_entity_poly.type
_entity_poly.pdbx_seq_one_letter_code
_entity_poly.pdbx_strand_id
1 'polypeptide(L)'
;LYGTCSSGTPDCFFLPITNCSIPSKVDGNQTIHINANVAQWSNPIYPPIFQNRTFNWFRAQLLFYLLRYKPQILTHVQDTIAQYFKPSSIELHHPFIALYVRRSDKVTSREMSQVYSLKQYFDLFDADARKANIRNIYINSEDQQIFNEFIQLNKEKNGYYNLLSIQARKNVVFGSLTNMPKEERGQIVLEFLTDLYIEANADLHAGTLTSNWCRLVDEMRLTLGKISPYYTPENRYLVDMPM
;
A
#
# COMPACT_ATOMS: atom_id res chain seq x y z
N LEU A 1 -14.09 -17.91 -8.87
CA LEU A 1 -13.67 -16.49 -8.80
C LEU A 1 -12.80 -16.05 -9.97
N TYR A 2 -12.09 -16.96 -10.65
CA TYR A 2 -10.96 -16.60 -11.52
C TYR A 2 -11.26 -16.37 -13.01
N GLY A 3 -12.52 -16.42 -13.48
CA GLY A 3 -12.82 -16.36 -14.93
C GLY A 3 -13.48 -15.07 -15.46
N THR A 4 -13.94 -14.17 -14.59
CA THR A 4 -14.79 -13.03 -15.04
C THR A 4 -14.33 -11.65 -14.55
N CYS A 5 -13.35 -11.58 -13.65
CA CYS A 5 -12.91 -10.32 -13.07
C CYS A 5 -11.76 -9.73 -13.90
N SER A 6 -11.91 -8.47 -14.30
CA SER A 6 -10.85 -7.71 -14.98
C SER A 6 -10.30 -6.63 -14.06
N SER A 7 -9.00 -6.30 -14.17
CA SER A 7 -8.36 -5.25 -13.35
C SER A 7 -8.98 -3.86 -13.52
N GLY A 8 -9.79 -3.64 -14.56
CA GLY A 8 -10.50 -2.38 -14.81
C GLY A 8 -11.88 -2.28 -14.16
N THR A 9 -12.30 -3.24 -13.35
CA THR A 9 -13.62 -3.25 -12.72
C THR A 9 -13.46 -3.31 -11.20
N PRO A 10 -13.44 -2.15 -10.50
CA PRO A 10 -13.24 -2.09 -9.05
C PRO A 10 -14.23 -2.97 -8.28
N ASP A 11 -15.46 -3.08 -8.77
CA ASP A 11 -16.52 -3.92 -8.21
C ASP A 11 -16.18 -5.41 -8.22
N CYS A 12 -15.13 -5.86 -8.88
CA CYS A 12 -14.66 -7.24 -8.78
C CYS A 12 -13.96 -7.51 -7.43
N PHE A 13 -13.31 -6.51 -6.86
CA PHE A 13 -12.44 -6.64 -5.69
C PHE A 13 -13.06 -6.01 -4.44
N PHE A 14 -13.80 -4.93 -4.63
CA PHE A 14 -14.38 -4.12 -3.55
C PHE A 14 -15.90 -4.17 -3.56
N LEU A 15 -16.50 -3.86 -2.41
CA LEU A 15 -17.93 -3.63 -2.30
C LEU A 15 -18.34 -2.44 -3.19
N PRO A 16 -19.55 -2.47 -3.76
CA PRO A 16 -20.01 -1.37 -4.59
C PRO A 16 -20.01 -0.05 -3.79
N ILE A 17 -19.67 1.05 -4.48
CA ILE A 17 -19.67 2.40 -3.89
C ILE A 17 -21.07 2.76 -3.37
N THR A 18 -22.12 2.27 -4.02
CA THR A 18 -23.51 2.47 -3.59
C THR A 18 -24.37 1.25 -3.94
N ASN A 19 -25.42 1.05 -3.17
CA ASN A 19 -26.49 0.09 -3.50
C ASN A 19 -27.58 0.71 -4.38
N CYS A 20 -27.45 2.00 -4.72
CA CYS A 20 -28.37 2.70 -5.61
C CYS A 20 -28.11 2.34 -7.07
N SER A 21 -29.16 2.43 -7.89
CA SER A 21 -29.06 2.33 -9.35
C SER A 21 -28.18 3.48 -9.89
N ILE A 22 -27.21 3.15 -10.75
CA ILE A 22 -26.39 4.11 -11.48
C ILE A 22 -26.82 4.07 -12.96
N PRO A 23 -27.06 5.21 -13.63
CA PRO A 23 -26.90 6.58 -13.13
C PRO A 23 -27.97 6.97 -12.11
N SER A 24 -27.51 7.59 -11.01
CA SER A 24 -28.42 8.18 -10.03
C SER A 24 -28.98 9.47 -10.63
N LYS A 25 -30.30 9.48 -10.85
CA LYS A 25 -31.01 10.69 -11.30
C LYS A 25 -31.15 11.64 -10.13
N VAL A 26 -30.71 12.89 -10.31
CA VAL A 26 -30.84 13.96 -9.32
C VAL A 26 -31.63 15.08 -9.99
N ASP A 27 -32.61 15.63 -9.28
CA ASP A 27 -33.42 16.79 -9.68
C ASP A 27 -34.12 16.65 -11.05
N GLY A 28 -35.34 16.09 -11.07
CA GLY A 28 -36.17 16.09 -12.28
C GLY A 28 -35.65 15.22 -13.43
N ASN A 29 -35.08 14.04 -13.13
CA ASN A 29 -34.68 13.02 -14.12
C ASN A 29 -33.33 13.29 -14.82
N GLN A 30 -32.54 14.27 -14.36
CA GLN A 30 -31.23 14.57 -14.94
C GLN A 30 -30.13 13.62 -14.40
N THR A 31 -29.26 13.17 -15.30
CA THR A 31 -28.02 12.47 -14.93
C THR A 31 -26.93 13.51 -14.74
N ILE A 32 -26.41 13.65 -13.52
CA ILE A 32 -25.23 14.49 -13.28
C ILE A 32 -23.99 13.67 -13.61
N HIS A 33 -23.28 14.07 -14.66
CA HIS A 33 -21.95 13.54 -14.96
C HIS A 33 -20.91 14.38 -14.21
N ILE A 34 -20.35 13.81 -13.14
CA ILE A 34 -19.24 14.44 -12.42
C ILE A 34 -17.94 14.07 -13.15
N ASN A 35 -17.42 15.01 -13.94
CA ASN A 35 -16.07 14.89 -14.50
C ASN A 35 -15.07 15.50 -13.53
N ALA A 36 -14.21 14.67 -12.94
CA ALA A 36 -13.11 15.17 -12.13
C ALA A 36 -12.06 15.82 -13.05
N ASN A 37 -12.07 17.14 -13.17
CA ASN A 37 -10.95 17.88 -13.75
C ASN A 37 -9.86 18.05 -12.68
N VAL A 38 -9.09 16.98 -12.46
CA VAL A 38 -8.01 16.94 -11.47
C VAL A 38 -6.96 18.03 -11.69
N ALA A 39 -6.82 18.57 -12.92
CA ALA A 39 -5.90 19.66 -13.21
C ALA A 39 -6.31 21.00 -12.59
N GLN A 40 -7.59 21.17 -12.21
CA GLN A 40 -8.10 22.38 -11.55
C GLN A 40 -8.03 22.32 -10.02
N TRP A 41 -7.68 21.17 -9.45
CA TRP A 41 -7.63 20.98 -8.00
C TRP A 41 -6.21 21.30 -7.52
N SER A 42 -5.87 22.59 -7.48
CA SER A 42 -4.55 23.05 -7.01
C SER A 42 -4.44 23.07 -5.49
N ASN A 43 -5.57 23.17 -4.78
CA ASN A 43 -5.62 23.23 -3.32
C ASN A 43 -6.44 22.06 -2.76
N PRO A 44 -6.02 21.50 -1.61
CA PRO A 44 -6.84 20.53 -0.89
C PRO A 44 -8.18 21.14 -0.49
N ILE A 45 -9.29 20.48 -0.83
CA ILE A 45 -10.62 20.91 -0.38
C ILE A 45 -10.81 20.37 1.05
N TYR A 46 -10.93 21.28 2.03
CA TYR A 46 -11.22 20.93 3.42
C TYR A 46 -12.72 21.07 3.68
N PRO A 47 -13.45 19.96 3.89
CA PRO A 47 -14.86 20.06 4.26
C PRO A 47 -14.97 20.76 5.63
N PRO A 48 -15.83 21.78 5.78
CA PRO A 48 -15.98 22.53 7.04
C PRO A 48 -16.32 21.65 8.26
N ILE A 49 -16.91 20.47 8.04
CA ILE A 49 -17.25 19.52 9.10
C ILE A 49 -16.03 18.81 9.72
N PHE A 50 -14.85 18.90 9.09
CA PHE A 50 -13.61 18.23 9.54
C PHE A 50 -12.50 19.21 9.93
N GLN A 51 -12.83 20.42 10.42
CA GLN A 51 -11.85 21.46 10.78
C GLN A 51 -10.75 21.02 11.76
N ASN A 52 -11.04 20.04 12.64
CA ASN A 52 -10.07 19.51 13.60
C ASN A 52 -9.25 18.31 13.07
N ARG A 53 -9.28 18.06 11.76
CA ARG A 53 -8.59 16.93 11.11
C ARG A 53 -7.74 17.42 9.95
N THR A 54 -6.64 16.73 9.69
CA THR A 54 -5.78 17.03 8.55
C THR A 54 -6.45 16.61 7.24
N PHE A 55 -6.03 17.20 6.12
CA PHE A 55 -6.51 16.77 4.79
C PHE A 55 -6.21 15.29 4.53
N ASN A 56 -5.04 14.82 4.99
CA ASN A 56 -4.66 13.42 4.86
C ASN A 56 -5.61 12.49 5.60
N TRP A 57 -6.06 12.88 6.80
CA TRP A 57 -7.08 12.10 7.51
C TRP A 57 -8.38 12.02 6.71
N PHE A 58 -8.86 13.14 6.15
CA PHE A 58 -10.08 13.14 5.33
C PHE A 58 -9.95 12.26 4.08
N ARG A 59 -8.84 12.40 3.34
CA ARG A 59 -8.54 11.58 2.17
C ARG A 59 -8.48 10.09 2.52
N ALA A 60 -7.87 9.75 3.63
CA ALA A 60 -7.79 8.39 4.14
C ALA A 60 -9.19 7.79 4.39
N GLN A 61 -10.13 8.55 4.96
CA GLN A 61 -11.51 8.07 5.16
C GLN A 61 -12.21 7.73 3.84
N LEU A 62 -12.01 8.53 2.79
CA LEU A 62 -12.57 8.25 1.46
C LEU A 62 -11.97 6.97 0.87
N LEU A 63 -10.65 6.81 0.95
CA LEU A 63 -9.98 5.59 0.49
C LEU A 63 -10.47 4.35 1.25
N PHE A 64 -10.60 4.43 2.57
CA PHE A 64 -11.12 3.33 3.38
C PHE A 64 -12.52 2.89 2.93
N TYR A 65 -13.40 3.85 2.59
CA TYR A 65 -14.72 3.53 2.04
C TYR A 65 -14.66 2.85 0.67
N LEU A 66 -13.77 3.30 -0.22
CA LEU A 66 -13.61 2.74 -1.57
C LEU A 66 -12.95 1.35 -1.55
N LEU A 67 -12.06 1.09 -0.60
CA LEU A 67 -11.25 -0.13 -0.52
C LEU A 67 -11.86 -1.21 0.39
N ARG A 68 -13.16 -1.15 0.66
CA ARG A 68 -13.87 -2.19 1.41
C ARG A 68 -13.86 -3.49 0.61
N TYR A 69 -13.04 -4.44 1.02
CA TYR A 69 -12.96 -5.75 0.37
C TYR A 69 -14.31 -6.43 0.27
N LYS A 70 -14.55 -7.11 -0.87
CA LYS A 70 -15.56 -8.16 -0.89
C LYS A 70 -15.14 -9.31 0.05
N PRO A 71 -16.08 -9.98 0.73
CA PRO A 71 -15.75 -11.04 1.68
C PRO A 71 -14.81 -12.11 1.09
N GLN A 72 -15.08 -12.58 -0.12
CA GLN A 72 -14.24 -13.59 -0.77
C GLN A 72 -12.82 -13.11 -1.12
N ILE A 73 -12.63 -11.80 -1.30
CA ILE A 73 -11.33 -11.20 -1.59
C ILE A 73 -10.53 -11.10 -0.29
N LEU A 74 -11.19 -10.69 0.80
CA LEU A 74 -10.58 -10.72 2.13
C LEU A 74 -10.17 -12.14 2.53
N THR A 75 -11.03 -13.13 2.31
CA THR A 75 -10.69 -14.55 2.52
C THR A 75 -9.48 -14.95 1.69
N HIS A 76 -9.43 -14.60 0.40
CA HIS A 76 -8.28 -14.89 -0.44
C HIS A 76 -6.98 -14.26 0.09
N VAL A 77 -7.02 -13.00 0.51
CA VAL A 77 -5.88 -12.30 1.11
C VAL A 77 -5.40 -13.04 2.37
N GLN A 78 -6.32 -13.43 3.25
CA GLN A 78 -6.01 -14.16 4.48
C GLN A 78 -5.44 -15.55 4.20
N ASP A 79 -5.99 -16.26 3.22
CA ASP A 79 -5.50 -17.57 2.78
C ASP A 79 -4.09 -17.47 2.19
N THR A 80 -3.82 -16.45 1.37
CA THR A 80 -2.47 -16.19 0.85
C THR A 80 -1.48 -15.93 1.99
N ILE A 81 -1.84 -15.10 2.98
CA ILE A 81 -1.00 -14.89 4.16
C ILE A 81 -0.74 -16.22 4.88
N ALA A 82 -1.77 -17.02 5.11
CA ALA A 82 -1.67 -18.29 5.80
C ALA A 82 -0.73 -19.31 5.11
N GLN A 83 -0.58 -19.22 3.79
CA GLN A 83 0.33 -20.07 3.02
C GLN A 83 1.81 -19.75 3.27
N TYR A 84 2.15 -18.47 3.43
CA TYR A 84 3.55 -18.03 3.52
C TYR A 84 4.02 -17.79 4.96
N PHE A 85 3.10 -17.56 5.89
CA PHE A 85 3.42 -17.09 7.23
C PHE A 85 3.35 -18.24 8.24
N LYS A 86 4.30 -18.27 9.18
CA LYS A 86 4.32 -19.21 10.30
C LYS A 86 4.56 -18.43 11.60
N PRO A 87 3.56 -18.24 12.46
CA PRO A 87 2.17 -18.73 12.37
C PRO A 87 1.33 -18.08 11.23
N SER A 88 0.21 -18.70 10.87
CA SER A 88 -0.55 -18.46 9.62
C SER A 88 -1.45 -17.21 9.63
N SER A 89 -1.11 -16.19 10.41
CA SER A 89 -1.87 -14.93 10.50
C SER A 89 -0.93 -13.78 10.76
N ILE A 90 -1.14 -12.64 10.08
CA ILE A 90 -0.32 -11.44 10.27
C ILE A 90 -0.38 -10.92 11.71
N GLU A 91 -1.53 -11.06 12.37
CA GLU A 91 -1.76 -10.61 13.76
C GLU A 91 -0.80 -11.27 14.76
N LEU A 92 -0.33 -12.47 14.44
CA LEU A 92 0.56 -13.25 15.29
C LEU A 92 2.04 -12.91 15.07
N HIS A 93 2.35 -11.99 14.14
CA HIS A 93 3.70 -11.51 13.88
C HIS A 93 3.96 -10.12 14.46
N HIS A 94 3.00 -9.51 15.15
CA HIS A 94 3.22 -8.25 15.85
C HIS A 94 4.25 -8.39 17.00
N PRO A 95 5.09 -7.37 17.24
CA PRO A 95 5.25 -6.20 16.39
C PRO A 95 6.09 -6.50 15.13
N PHE A 96 5.79 -5.85 14.02
CA PHE A 96 6.60 -5.95 12.79
C PHE A 96 6.73 -4.63 12.02
N ILE A 97 7.77 -4.57 11.20
CA ILE A 97 8.07 -3.45 10.30
C ILE A 97 7.69 -3.86 8.89
N ALA A 98 6.90 -3.05 8.19
CA ALA A 98 6.74 -3.18 6.75
C ALA A 98 7.72 -2.25 6.03
N LEU A 99 8.44 -2.78 5.05
CA LEU A 99 9.39 -2.04 4.23
C LEU A 99 9.03 -2.21 2.76
N TYR A 100 8.69 -1.11 2.11
CA TYR A 100 8.49 -1.06 0.66
C TYR A 100 9.70 -0.44 -0.04
N VAL A 101 10.29 -1.18 -0.99
CA VAL A 101 11.42 -0.70 -1.79
C VAL A 101 11.06 -0.73 -3.27
N ARG A 102 10.88 0.45 -3.86
CA ARG A 102 10.69 0.63 -5.31
C ARG A 102 12.04 0.77 -6.01
N ARG A 103 12.34 -0.09 -6.98
CA ARG A 103 13.59 -0.04 -7.79
C ARG A 103 13.42 -0.35 -9.28
N SER A 104 12.22 -0.65 -9.78
CA SER A 104 11.98 -1.00 -11.19
C SER A 104 12.31 0.10 -12.22
N ASP A 105 11.87 -0.10 -13.47
CA ASP A 105 11.79 0.82 -14.63
C ASP A 105 11.56 2.34 -14.36
N LYS A 106 11.15 2.72 -13.15
CA LYS A 106 11.14 4.10 -12.65
C LYS A 106 12.52 4.73 -12.48
N VAL A 107 13.57 3.92 -12.36
CA VAL A 107 14.97 4.38 -12.30
C VAL A 107 15.46 4.90 -13.66
N THR A 108 15.11 4.18 -14.75
CA THR A 108 15.48 4.58 -16.12
C THR A 108 14.57 5.67 -16.68
N SER A 109 13.33 5.78 -16.22
CA SER A 109 12.35 6.78 -16.69
C SER A 109 12.35 8.12 -15.94
N ARG A 110 13.25 8.34 -14.97
CA ARG A 110 13.35 9.57 -14.14
C ARG A 110 12.10 9.93 -13.34
N GLU A 111 11.15 9.01 -13.17
CA GLU A 111 9.95 9.25 -12.36
C GLU A 111 10.25 9.25 -10.84
N MET A 112 11.36 8.64 -10.44
CA MET A 112 11.91 8.78 -9.10
C MET A 112 13.14 9.69 -9.14
N SER A 113 13.13 10.75 -8.34
CA SER A 113 14.26 11.67 -8.22
C SER A 113 15.50 11.02 -7.60
N GLN A 114 15.32 9.92 -6.86
CA GLN A 114 16.41 9.25 -6.14
C GLN A 114 16.09 7.76 -5.90
N VAL A 115 17.12 6.93 -6.05
CA VAL A 115 17.09 5.50 -5.69
C VAL A 115 17.83 5.33 -4.38
N TYR A 116 17.21 4.68 -3.41
CA TYR A 116 17.81 4.39 -2.12
C TYR A 116 18.24 2.92 -2.02
N SER A 117 19.42 2.72 -1.43
CA SER A 117 19.90 1.38 -1.10
C SER A 117 19.05 0.75 0.01
N LEU A 118 19.00 -0.59 0.10
CA LEU A 118 18.28 -1.24 1.19
C LEU A 118 18.83 -0.80 2.55
N LYS A 119 20.15 -0.65 2.64
CA LYS A 119 20.84 -0.17 3.84
C LYS A 119 20.32 1.18 4.30
N GLN A 120 20.10 2.12 3.38
CA GLN A 120 19.59 3.45 3.72
C GLN A 120 18.21 3.40 4.39
N TYR A 121 17.33 2.49 3.97
CA TYR A 121 16.05 2.30 4.68
C TYR A 121 16.24 1.72 6.08
N PHE A 122 17.10 0.71 6.22
CA PHE A 122 17.39 0.12 7.54
C PHE A 122 18.01 1.12 8.50
N ASP A 123 18.90 2.00 8.02
CA ASP A 123 19.51 3.04 8.85
C ASP A 123 18.47 4.00 9.46
N LEU A 124 17.26 4.12 8.89
CA LEU A 124 16.19 4.96 9.43
C LEU A 124 15.53 4.39 10.69
N PHE A 125 15.40 3.06 10.79
CA PHE A 125 14.60 2.43 11.84
C PHE A 125 15.37 1.42 12.69
N ASP A 126 16.59 1.00 12.33
CA ASP A 126 17.31 -0.10 13.00
C ASP A 126 17.54 0.15 14.50
N ALA A 127 17.85 1.39 14.87
CA ALA A 127 18.04 1.77 16.27
C ALA A 127 16.74 1.62 17.08
N ASP A 128 15.62 2.13 16.55
CA ASP A 128 14.32 2.08 17.21
C ASP A 128 13.76 0.66 17.23
N ALA A 129 13.93 -0.09 16.14
CA ALA A 129 13.57 -1.51 16.05
C ALA A 129 14.28 -2.33 17.12
N ARG A 130 15.60 -2.14 17.28
CA ARG A 130 16.40 -2.83 18.30
C ARG A 130 15.97 -2.45 19.71
N LYS A 131 15.73 -1.16 19.96
CA LYS A 131 15.28 -0.66 21.26
C LYS A 131 13.90 -1.23 21.65
N ALA A 132 13.01 -1.37 20.67
CA ALA A 132 11.67 -1.94 20.85
C ALA A 132 11.62 -3.48 20.68
N ASN A 133 12.77 -4.13 20.43
CA ASN A 133 12.90 -5.56 20.15
C ASN A 133 11.98 -6.07 19.00
N ILE A 134 11.80 -5.26 17.96
CA ILE A 134 11.03 -5.61 16.76
C ILE A 134 11.93 -6.40 15.82
N ARG A 135 11.65 -7.70 15.67
CA ARG A 135 12.47 -8.60 14.86
C ARG A 135 11.84 -8.97 13.53
N ASN A 136 10.52 -8.91 13.43
CA ASN A 136 9.82 -9.30 12.22
C ASN A 136 9.84 -8.13 11.23
N ILE A 137 10.29 -8.39 10.00
CA ILE A 137 10.27 -7.42 8.91
C ILE A 137 9.59 -8.04 7.70
N TYR A 138 8.57 -7.36 7.21
CA TYR A 138 7.94 -7.68 5.94
C TYR A 138 8.55 -6.79 4.85
N ILE A 139 9.09 -7.41 3.80
CA ILE A 139 9.66 -6.68 2.66
C ILE A 139 8.77 -6.88 1.44
N ASN A 140 8.27 -5.76 0.91
CA ASN A 140 7.63 -5.69 -0.39
C ASN A 140 8.56 -4.96 -1.39
N SER A 141 8.86 -5.64 -2.49
CA SER A 141 9.68 -5.10 -3.58
C SER A 141 9.41 -5.90 -4.85
N GLU A 142 9.25 -5.19 -5.96
CA GLU A 142 9.21 -5.82 -7.28
C GLU A 142 10.59 -6.31 -7.78
N ASP A 143 11.66 -5.91 -7.11
CA ASP A 143 13.05 -6.26 -7.44
C ASP A 143 13.55 -7.41 -6.54
N GLN A 144 13.94 -8.54 -7.17
CA GLN A 144 14.51 -9.70 -6.47
C GLN A 144 15.86 -9.40 -5.81
N GLN A 145 16.63 -8.43 -6.33
CA GLN A 145 17.93 -8.07 -5.76
C GLN A 145 17.80 -7.51 -4.35
N ILE A 146 16.69 -6.86 -4.02
CA ILE A 146 16.40 -6.39 -2.65
C ILE A 146 16.40 -7.53 -1.64
N PHE A 147 15.85 -8.68 -1.99
CA PHE A 147 15.83 -9.84 -1.10
C PHE A 147 17.23 -10.43 -0.91
N ASN A 148 18.08 -10.37 -1.93
CA ASN A 148 19.48 -10.79 -1.82
C ASN A 148 20.29 -9.82 -0.96
N GLU A 149 20.07 -8.50 -1.12
CA GLU A 149 20.65 -7.47 -0.26
C GLU A 149 20.22 -7.65 1.20
N PHE A 150 18.95 -8.00 1.44
CA PHE A 150 18.47 -8.27 2.79
C PHE A 150 19.22 -9.42 3.44
N ILE A 151 19.45 -10.53 2.73
CA ILE A 151 20.20 -11.67 3.26
C ILE A 151 21.60 -11.23 3.70
N GLN A 152 22.27 -10.40 2.90
CA GLN A 152 23.61 -9.90 3.23
C GLN A 152 23.58 -8.92 4.41
N LEU A 153 22.68 -7.94 4.39
CA LEU A 153 22.51 -6.96 5.46
C LEU A 153 22.16 -7.63 6.80
N ASN A 154 21.29 -8.63 6.77
CA ASN A 154 20.88 -9.33 8.00
C ASN A 154 22.02 -10.18 8.57
N LYS A 155 22.91 -10.75 7.74
CA LYS A 155 24.15 -11.40 8.22
C LYS A 155 25.04 -10.43 8.97
N GLU A 156 25.24 -9.22 8.45
CA GLU A 156 26.01 -8.15 9.12
C GLU A 156 25.38 -7.73 10.46
N LYS A 157 24.06 -7.92 10.59
CA LYS A 157 23.30 -7.67 11.82
C LYS A 157 23.11 -8.91 12.70
N ASN A 158 23.94 -9.95 12.51
CA ASN A 158 23.92 -11.22 13.25
C ASN A 158 22.57 -11.97 13.18
N GLY A 159 21.88 -11.89 12.06
CA GLY A 159 20.60 -12.57 11.85
C GLY A 159 19.46 -12.03 12.73
N TYR A 160 19.53 -10.77 13.14
CA TYR A 160 18.56 -10.17 14.06
C TYR A 160 17.12 -10.19 13.54
N TYR A 161 16.93 -9.97 12.24
CA TYR A 161 15.62 -9.84 11.63
C TYR A 161 15.09 -11.16 11.05
N ASN A 162 13.79 -11.41 11.26
CA ASN A 162 13.03 -12.48 10.62
C ASN A 162 12.31 -11.90 9.40
N LEU A 163 12.58 -12.44 8.21
CA LEU A 163 11.92 -12.00 6.99
C LEU A 163 10.52 -12.61 6.86
N LEU A 164 9.55 -11.74 6.66
CA LEU A 164 8.21 -12.04 6.17
C LEU A 164 8.13 -11.60 4.71
N SER A 165 7.57 -12.44 3.86
CA SER A 165 7.34 -12.10 2.44
C SER A 165 6.31 -13.04 1.86
N ILE A 166 5.48 -12.56 0.95
CA ILE A 166 4.68 -13.41 0.06
C ILE A 166 5.38 -13.55 -1.29
N GLN A 167 5.02 -14.57 -2.05
CA GLN A 167 5.49 -14.71 -3.43
C GLN A 167 4.57 -13.91 -4.36
N ALA A 168 4.81 -12.60 -4.44
CA ALA A 168 4.18 -11.74 -5.44
C ALA A 168 4.99 -11.77 -6.76
N ARG A 169 4.31 -11.50 -7.89
CA ARG A 169 4.99 -11.33 -9.18
C ARG A 169 5.89 -10.11 -9.15
N LYS A 170 7.11 -10.33 -9.63
CA LYS A 170 8.19 -9.35 -9.69
C LYS A 170 8.25 -8.72 -11.07
N ASN A 171 8.81 -7.51 -11.15
CA ASN A 171 9.01 -6.75 -12.39
C ASN A 171 7.73 -6.44 -13.20
N VAL A 172 6.59 -6.23 -12.53
CA VAL A 172 5.36 -5.80 -13.20
C VAL A 172 5.43 -4.29 -13.46
N VAL A 173 5.35 -3.90 -14.75
CA VAL A 173 5.35 -2.50 -15.19
C VAL A 173 3.99 -2.15 -15.81
N PHE A 174 3.51 -0.92 -15.64
CA PHE A 174 2.16 -0.56 -16.08
C PHE A 174 1.92 -0.80 -17.58
N GLY A 175 2.94 -0.57 -18.42
CA GLY A 175 2.87 -0.82 -19.85
C GLY A 175 2.77 -2.32 -20.22
N SER A 176 3.24 -3.24 -19.38
CA SER A 176 3.08 -4.68 -19.61
C SER A 176 1.71 -5.16 -19.13
N LEU A 177 1.13 -4.51 -18.12
CA LEU A 177 -0.21 -4.85 -17.61
C LEU A 177 -1.29 -4.72 -18.68
N THR A 178 -1.24 -3.76 -19.61
CA THR A 178 -2.32 -3.60 -20.60
C THR A 178 -2.41 -4.75 -21.60
N ASN A 179 -1.30 -5.46 -21.83
CA ASN A 179 -1.19 -6.55 -22.80
C ASN A 179 -1.37 -7.94 -22.17
N MET A 180 -1.51 -8.03 -20.84
CA MET A 180 -1.72 -9.30 -20.13
C MET A 180 -3.18 -9.78 -20.22
N PRO A 181 -3.41 -11.11 -20.23
CA PRO A 181 -4.74 -11.70 -20.06
C PRO A 181 -5.46 -11.16 -18.82
N LYS A 182 -6.80 -11.04 -18.89
CA LYS A 182 -7.63 -10.49 -17.79
C LYS A 182 -7.38 -11.21 -16.46
N GLU A 183 -7.30 -12.53 -16.52
CA GLU A 183 -7.11 -13.42 -15.36
C GLU A 183 -5.76 -13.17 -14.68
N GLU A 184 -4.72 -12.99 -15.51
CA GLU A 184 -3.37 -12.69 -15.04
C GLU A 184 -3.32 -11.34 -14.31
N ARG A 185 -3.96 -10.32 -14.88
CA ARG A 185 -4.06 -9.00 -14.23
C ARG A 185 -4.85 -9.07 -12.94
N GLY A 186 -5.92 -9.87 -12.91
CA GLY A 186 -6.71 -10.10 -11.71
C GLY A 186 -5.88 -10.71 -10.58
N GLN A 187 -5.03 -11.68 -10.88
CA GLN A 187 -4.12 -12.27 -9.90
C GLN A 187 -3.09 -11.25 -9.38
N ILE A 188 -2.50 -10.44 -10.27
CA ILE A 188 -1.58 -9.37 -9.85
C ILE A 188 -2.29 -8.40 -8.89
N VAL A 189 -3.54 -8.03 -9.17
CA VAL A 189 -4.32 -7.17 -8.25
C VAL A 189 -4.50 -7.85 -6.89
N LEU A 190 -4.79 -9.15 -6.84
CA LEU A 190 -4.91 -9.89 -5.57
C LEU A 190 -3.59 -9.94 -4.78
N GLU A 191 -2.47 -10.09 -5.47
CA GLU A 191 -1.12 -10.04 -4.88
C GLU A 191 -0.88 -8.66 -4.24
N PHE A 192 -1.13 -7.56 -4.99
CA PHE A 192 -1.07 -6.20 -4.43
C PHE A 192 -2.03 -6.00 -3.25
N LEU A 193 -3.28 -6.46 -3.33
CA LEU A 193 -4.21 -6.31 -2.20
C LEU A 193 -3.75 -7.08 -0.95
N THR A 194 -3.03 -8.18 -1.14
CA THR A 194 -2.41 -8.92 -0.04
C THR A 194 -1.26 -8.11 0.58
N ASP A 195 -0.37 -7.55 -0.24
CA ASP A 195 0.71 -6.68 0.25
C ASP A 195 0.13 -5.46 1.00
N LEU A 196 -0.88 -4.79 0.44
CA LEU A 196 -1.53 -3.64 1.06
C LEU A 196 -2.12 -4.02 2.43
N TYR A 197 -2.77 -5.18 2.53
CA TYR A 197 -3.31 -5.66 3.80
C TYR A 197 -2.21 -5.88 4.83
N ILE A 198 -1.10 -6.51 4.45
CA ILE A 198 0.02 -6.76 5.36
C ILE A 198 0.66 -5.43 5.79
N GLU A 199 1.01 -4.57 4.85
CA GLU A 199 1.71 -3.31 5.13
C GLU A 199 0.86 -2.32 5.93
N ALA A 200 -0.46 -2.27 5.67
CA ALA A 200 -1.37 -1.40 6.43
C ALA A 200 -1.52 -1.84 7.90
N ASN A 201 -1.33 -3.12 8.20
CA ASN A 201 -1.39 -3.62 9.58
C ASN A 201 -0.08 -3.43 10.35
N ALA A 202 1.04 -3.16 9.68
CA ALA A 202 2.35 -3.03 10.31
C ALA A 202 2.43 -1.93 11.39
N ASP A 203 3.21 -2.20 12.43
CA ASP A 203 3.41 -1.28 13.55
C ASP A 203 4.29 -0.10 13.15
N LEU A 204 5.31 -0.37 12.34
CA LEU A 204 6.16 0.63 11.68
C LEU A 204 6.14 0.39 10.18
N HIS A 205 6.22 1.47 9.40
CA HIS A 205 6.35 1.40 7.95
C HIS A 205 7.55 2.22 7.50
N ALA A 206 8.28 1.70 6.52
CA ALA A 206 9.37 2.39 5.86
C ALA A 206 9.22 2.31 4.33
N GLY A 207 9.47 3.42 3.65
CA GLY A 207 9.38 3.50 2.19
C GLY A 207 9.65 4.91 1.67
N THR A 208 9.37 5.15 0.40
CA THR A 208 9.54 6.47 -0.24
C THR A 208 8.20 7.10 -0.53
N LEU A 209 7.89 8.23 0.10
CA LEU A 209 6.62 8.92 -0.10
C LEU A 209 6.45 9.52 -1.50
N THR A 210 7.49 9.51 -2.35
CA THR A 210 7.33 9.74 -3.79
C THR A 210 6.52 8.64 -4.49
N SER A 211 6.47 7.42 -3.94
CA SER A 211 5.69 6.30 -4.47
C SER A 211 4.19 6.42 -4.13
N ASN A 212 3.32 6.24 -5.12
CA ASN A 212 1.87 6.11 -4.90
C ASN A 212 1.53 4.98 -3.92
N TRP A 213 2.29 3.88 -3.97
CA TRP A 213 2.10 2.74 -3.08
C TRP A 213 2.29 3.12 -1.61
N CYS A 214 3.43 3.74 -1.30
CA CYS A 214 3.76 4.23 0.04
C CYS A 214 2.71 5.19 0.59
N ARG A 215 2.24 6.14 -0.23
CA ARG A 215 1.17 7.08 0.17
C ARG A 215 -0.15 6.36 0.45
N LEU A 216 -0.54 5.41 -0.41
CA LEU A 216 -1.73 4.60 -0.20
C LEU A 216 -1.65 3.82 1.12
N VAL A 217 -0.53 3.16 1.38
CA VAL A 217 -0.34 2.40 2.63
C VAL A 217 -0.41 3.33 3.84
N ASP A 218 0.27 4.47 3.81
CA ASP A 218 0.24 5.44 4.92
C ASP A 218 -1.17 5.95 5.21
N GLU A 219 -1.93 6.26 4.15
CA GLU A 219 -3.33 6.67 4.28
C GLU A 219 -4.20 5.56 4.86
N MET A 220 -4.00 4.31 4.44
CA MET A 220 -4.72 3.17 5.03
C MET A 220 -4.36 2.97 6.51
N ARG A 221 -3.08 3.06 6.87
CA ARG A 221 -2.59 2.99 8.27
C ARG A 221 -3.28 4.02 9.16
N LEU A 222 -3.45 5.25 8.69
CA LEU A 222 -4.17 6.31 9.42
C LEU A 222 -5.63 5.91 9.73
N THR A 223 -6.31 5.21 8.82
CA THR A 223 -7.70 4.75 9.07
C THR A 223 -7.78 3.63 10.10
N LEU A 224 -6.70 2.87 10.27
CA LEU A 224 -6.56 1.83 11.30
C LEU A 224 -6.06 2.39 12.64
N GLY A 225 -5.99 3.72 12.79
CA GLY A 225 -5.54 4.39 14.01
C GLY A 225 -4.04 4.31 14.24
N LYS A 226 -3.25 3.89 13.25
CA LYS A 226 -1.79 3.86 13.34
C LYS A 226 -1.27 5.30 13.16
N ILE A 227 -0.87 5.91 14.27
CA ILE A 227 -0.27 7.25 14.32
C ILE A 227 1.27 7.23 14.31
N SER A 228 1.86 6.03 14.34
CA SER A 228 3.30 5.81 14.45
C SER A 228 4.08 6.22 13.18
N PRO A 229 5.37 6.54 13.32
CA PRO A 229 6.17 7.14 12.26
C PRO A 229 6.21 6.32 10.98
N TYR A 230 6.18 7.05 9.86
CA TYR A 230 6.49 6.55 8.52
C TYR A 230 7.95 6.88 8.21
N TYR A 231 8.86 5.91 8.25
CA TYR A 231 10.28 6.18 7.98
C TYR A 231 10.50 6.40 6.47
N THR A 232 10.97 7.58 6.11
CA THR A 232 11.20 7.97 4.71
C THR A 232 12.58 8.61 4.56
N PRO A 233 13.42 8.15 3.61
CA PRO A 233 14.74 8.76 3.36
C PRO A 233 14.67 10.24 2.98
N GLU A 234 13.54 10.70 2.46
CA GLU A 234 13.29 12.08 2.04
C GLU A 234 13.15 13.06 3.22
N ASN A 235 13.04 12.55 4.46
CA ASN A 235 12.81 13.33 5.67
C ASN A 235 11.62 14.32 5.53
N ARG A 236 10.57 13.88 4.83
CA ARG A 236 9.33 14.64 4.58
C ARG A 236 8.16 13.77 4.98
N TYR A 237 7.54 14.01 6.13
CA TYR A 237 6.36 13.23 6.50
C TYR A 237 5.11 13.87 5.88
N LEU A 238 4.12 13.06 5.46
CA LEU A 238 2.81 13.58 5.06
C LEU A 238 2.11 14.32 6.23
N VAL A 239 2.48 14.00 7.47
CA VAL A 239 2.00 14.65 8.70
C VAL A 239 2.73 15.97 9.02
N ASP A 240 3.80 16.33 8.32
CA ASP A 240 4.58 17.56 8.58
C ASP A 240 3.97 18.85 8.01
N MET A 241 2.68 18.86 7.68
CA MET A 241 1.98 20.12 7.42
C MET A 241 0.95 20.40 8.51
N PRO A 242 1.39 20.84 9.70
CA PRO A 242 0.58 21.78 10.46
C PRO A 242 0.42 23.04 9.59
N MET A 243 -0.82 23.52 9.49
CA MET A 243 -1.06 24.92 9.09
C MET A 243 -0.52 25.86 10.17
#